data_AF-H0BWS7-F1
#
_entry.id   AF-H0BWS7-F1
#
_cell.length_a   1.000
_cell.length_b   1.000
_cell.length_c   1.000
_cell.angle_alpha   90.00
_cell.angle_beta   90.00
_cell.angle_gamma   90.00
#
_symmetry.space_group_name_H-M   'P 1'
#
loop_
_entity.id
_entity.type
_entity.pdbx_description
1 polymer ?
#
loop_
_entity_poly.entity_id
_entity_poly.type
_entity_poly.pdbx_seq_one_letter_code
_entity_poly.pdbx_strand_id
1 'polypeptide(L)'
;MLLSNMELIATAPGGVAKLRELILTLAVQGKLVPQDPADEPASVLLQKIRAEKDRLIAEGKIKRDKALAEIGEEEMPFELPAGWEWVRIPEVTHNLGQGEPTGAFSYIDVASVDNLKGCVASAIQVLEAADAPSRARKNVALGTVIYSTIRPYLKNIAVIERDYSPRAIASTAFAVMHPHSGVVPQYLLHYLRSQPFTDYVNSKAVGIAYPAINDANFFQGLIALPPEAEQSRIVARVEALMRLCDALEAKGQLEAAQHAQLVSTLLGTLTASTTPEELADNWQRVAQHFDLLLDRPEAIDALEQTLLQLAVRGLLAPQDPTDEPASALLQKIRAEKDRLIATGQIKLDKPLPPITDEEKPFALPVGWEWVRLDAVFRVITDGDHLPPPVAAEGIAFLTIGNISAGRLNFAGCRLVPKDYFDALAEYRRPQEGDILYTVVGASYGRAVVVDSDRAFCVQRHIGILKPSIHMSLQYLSYLLSSQLIYTQATRSLTGTAQPTVGIRPLRNFLAPLPPLAEQSRIDTRVTALRRLCADLRQRLAERQSVQARLAEALVASVA
;
A
#
# COMPACT_ATOMS: atom_id res chain seq x y z
N MET A 1 13.25 -28.40 -11.74
CA MET A 1 13.00 -27.99 -10.34
C MET A 1 12.36 -26.61 -10.22
N LEU A 2 12.86 -25.56 -10.90
CA LEU A 2 12.22 -24.23 -10.82
C LEU A 2 10.73 -24.27 -11.22
N LEU A 3 10.43 -24.81 -12.41
CA LEU A 3 9.07 -24.87 -12.96
C LEU A 3 8.07 -25.61 -12.06
N SER A 4 8.50 -26.68 -11.37
CA SER A 4 7.60 -27.49 -10.53
C SER A 4 7.13 -26.77 -9.27
N ASN A 5 7.82 -25.71 -8.85
CA ASN A 5 7.49 -24.95 -7.65
C ASN A 5 7.01 -23.51 -7.95
N MET A 6 6.97 -23.09 -9.23
CA MET A 6 6.64 -21.71 -9.61
C MET A 6 5.25 -21.29 -9.14
N GLU A 7 4.23 -22.11 -9.34
CA GLU A 7 2.86 -21.77 -8.91
C GLU A 7 2.80 -21.61 -7.39
N LEU A 8 3.41 -22.54 -6.65
CA LEU A 8 3.42 -22.50 -5.19
C LEU A 8 4.13 -21.23 -4.67
N ILE A 9 5.30 -20.91 -5.22
CA ILE A 9 6.03 -19.69 -4.83
C ILE A 9 5.20 -18.46 -5.18
N ALA A 10 4.56 -18.40 -6.35
CA ALA A 10 3.76 -17.26 -6.79
C ALA A 10 2.54 -16.97 -5.89
N THR A 11 1.99 -17.98 -5.21
CA THR A 11 0.87 -17.79 -4.27
C THR A 11 1.28 -17.16 -2.93
N ALA A 12 2.58 -17.14 -2.60
CA ALA A 12 3.07 -16.54 -1.37
C ALA A 12 3.12 -15.01 -1.47
N PRO A 13 2.97 -14.27 -0.35
CA PRO A 13 3.17 -12.82 -0.32
C PRO A 13 4.55 -12.42 -0.88
N GLY A 14 4.56 -11.59 -1.93
CA GLY A 14 5.80 -11.19 -2.62
C GLY A 14 6.49 -12.31 -3.42
N GLY A 15 5.83 -13.45 -3.61
CA GLY A 15 6.39 -14.63 -4.24
C GLY A 15 6.80 -14.46 -5.70
N VAL A 16 5.99 -13.74 -6.50
CA VAL A 16 6.33 -13.44 -7.90
C VAL A 16 7.59 -12.60 -8.01
N ALA A 17 7.78 -11.61 -7.13
CA ALA A 17 9.00 -10.79 -7.11
C ALA A 17 10.25 -11.65 -6.83
N LYS A 18 10.16 -12.57 -5.85
CA LYS A 18 11.22 -13.54 -5.53
C LYS A 18 11.51 -14.49 -6.71
N LEU A 19 10.48 -14.94 -7.43
CA LEU A 19 10.67 -15.75 -8.63
C LEU A 19 11.47 -15.02 -9.71
N ARG A 20 11.15 -13.75 -9.98
CA ARG A 20 11.89 -12.95 -10.98
C ARG A 20 13.37 -12.81 -10.62
N GLU A 21 13.67 -12.58 -9.34
CA GLU A 21 15.04 -12.51 -8.84
C GLU A 21 15.78 -13.84 -8.98
N LEU A 22 15.15 -14.96 -8.61
CA LEU A 22 15.72 -16.29 -8.78
C LEU A 22 15.99 -16.62 -10.25
N ILE A 23 15.07 -16.30 -11.16
CA ILE A 23 15.24 -16.51 -12.60
C ILE A 23 16.50 -15.79 -13.11
N LEU A 24 16.69 -14.52 -12.74
CA LEU A 24 17.87 -13.75 -13.14
C LEU A 24 19.16 -14.30 -12.52
N THR A 25 19.11 -14.73 -11.25
CA THR A 25 20.25 -15.32 -10.55
C THR A 25 20.70 -16.62 -11.24
N LEU A 26 19.77 -17.52 -11.56
CA LEU A 26 20.08 -18.74 -12.29
C LEU A 26 20.57 -18.48 -13.71
N ALA A 27 20.03 -17.43 -14.38
CA ALA A 27 20.45 -17.04 -15.72
C ALA A 27 21.93 -16.66 -15.75
N VAL A 28 22.37 -15.80 -14.84
CA VAL A 28 23.74 -15.28 -14.83
C VAL A 28 24.77 -16.26 -14.28
N GLN A 29 24.33 -17.28 -13.53
CA GLN A 29 25.18 -18.38 -13.06
C GLN A 29 25.26 -19.53 -14.06
N GLY A 30 24.60 -19.43 -15.23
CA GLY A 30 24.54 -20.50 -16.23
C GLY A 30 23.79 -21.74 -15.76
N LYS A 31 22.90 -21.61 -14.77
CA LYS A 31 22.08 -22.69 -14.21
C LYS A 31 20.67 -22.75 -14.82
N LEU A 32 20.29 -21.77 -15.64
CA LEU A 32 18.92 -21.65 -16.17
C LEU A 32 18.66 -22.50 -17.43
N VAL A 33 19.69 -22.70 -18.26
CA VAL A 33 19.63 -23.49 -19.50
C VAL A 33 20.75 -24.53 -19.50
N PRO A 34 20.60 -25.67 -20.20
CA PRO A 34 21.68 -26.64 -20.36
C PRO A 34 22.86 -26.04 -21.13
N GLN A 35 24.09 -26.38 -20.73
CA GLN A 35 25.30 -26.07 -21.49
C GLN A 35 25.42 -27.01 -22.69
N ASP A 36 25.88 -26.49 -23.83
CA ASP A 36 26.15 -27.29 -25.03
C ASP A 36 27.68 -27.31 -25.28
N PRO A 37 28.37 -28.47 -25.13
CA PRO A 37 29.80 -28.57 -25.41
C PRO A 37 30.21 -28.25 -26.86
N ALA A 38 29.25 -28.23 -27.80
CA ALA A 38 29.49 -27.85 -29.19
C ALA A 38 29.44 -26.33 -29.41
N ASP A 39 29.01 -25.55 -28.42
CA ASP A 39 29.03 -24.09 -28.53
C ASP A 39 30.48 -23.57 -28.61
N GLU A 40 30.66 -22.55 -29.43
CA GLU A 40 31.93 -21.83 -29.47
C GLU A 40 32.17 -21.10 -28.13
N PRO A 41 33.26 -21.38 -27.40
CA PRO A 41 33.44 -20.86 -26.05
C PRO A 41 33.61 -19.34 -26.04
N ALA A 42 33.26 -18.70 -24.92
CA ALA A 42 33.34 -17.26 -24.75
C ALA A 42 34.76 -16.70 -24.99
N SER A 43 35.80 -17.50 -24.77
CA SER A 43 37.19 -17.13 -25.09
C SER A 43 37.41 -16.84 -26.57
N VAL A 44 36.72 -17.53 -27.48
CA VAL A 44 36.79 -17.27 -28.93
C VAL A 44 35.95 -16.04 -29.29
N LEU A 45 34.78 -15.86 -28.67
CA LEU A 45 34.01 -14.61 -28.80
C LEU A 45 34.86 -13.40 -28.39
N LEU A 46 35.63 -13.50 -27.30
CA LEU A 46 36.52 -12.43 -26.86
C LEU A 46 37.65 -12.13 -27.85
N GLN A 47 38.17 -13.15 -28.55
CA GLN A 47 39.13 -12.92 -29.63
C GLN A 47 38.49 -12.14 -30.80
N LYS A 48 37.25 -12.48 -31.17
CA LYS A 48 36.49 -11.75 -32.20
C LYS A 48 36.23 -10.30 -31.79
N ILE A 49 35.85 -10.08 -30.53
CA ILE A 49 35.64 -8.74 -29.96
C ILE A 49 36.94 -7.93 -29.99
N ARG A 50 38.08 -8.51 -29.63
CA ARG A 50 39.39 -7.83 -29.71
C ARG A 50 39.72 -7.39 -31.14
N ALA A 51 39.52 -8.27 -32.12
CA ALA A 51 39.72 -7.94 -33.53
C ALA A 51 38.77 -6.83 -34.02
N GLU A 52 37.50 -6.87 -33.62
CA GLU A 52 36.53 -5.80 -33.90
C GLU A 52 36.96 -4.47 -33.28
N LYS A 53 37.41 -4.48 -32.01
CA LYS A 53 37.90 -3.30 -31.30
C LYS A 53 39.08 -2.67 -32.02
N ASP A 54 40.07 -3.46 -32.40
CA ASP A 54 41.24 -2.97 -33.13
C ASP A 54 40.84 -2.33 -34.47
N ARG A 55 39.88 -2.93 -35.20
CA ARG A 55 39.31 -2.34 -36.42
C ARG A 55 38.64 -1.00 -36.15
N LEU A 56 37.76 -0.92 -35.13
CA LEU A 56 37.04 0.31 -34.80
C LEU A 56 37.97 1.43 -34.30
N ILE A 57 39.06 1.09 -33.60
CA ILE A 57 40.11 2.02 -33.20
C ILE A 57 40.85 2.55 -34.43
N ALA A 58 41.21 1.67 -35.38
CA ALA A 58 41.88 2.06 -36.62
C ALA A 58 40.99 2.98 -37.48
N GLU A 59 39.68 2.76 -37.48
CA GLU A 59 38.68 3.62 -38.14
C GLU A 59 38.39 4.93 -37.38
N GLY A 60 38.96 5.12 -36.18
CA GLY A 60 38.73 6.31 -35.35
C GLY A 60 37.32 6.41 -34.74
N LYS A 61 36.53 5.33 -34.79
CA LYS A 61 35.16 5.28 -34.24
C LYS A 61 35.13 5.15 -32.73
N ILE A 62 36.12 4.46 -32.15
CA ILE A 62 36.29 4.33 -30.70
C ILE A 62 37.72 4.67 -30.29
N LYS A 63 37.91 5.04 -29.03
CA LYS A 63 39.25 5.26 -28.46
C LYS A 63 39.79 3.95 -27.91
N ARG A 64 41.12 3.81 -27.90
CA ARG A 64 41.79 2.70 -27.22
C ARG A 64 41.57 2.81 -25.71
N ASP A 65 41.17 1.70 -25.10
CA ASP A 65 40.94 1.64 -23.65
C ASP A 65 42.23 1.83 -22.87
N LYS A 66 42.09 2.31 -21.64
CA LYS A 66 43.17 2.20 -20.66
C LYS A 66 43.36 0.74 -20.29
N ALA A 67 44.57 0.39 -19.85
CA ALA A 67 44.82 -0.93 -19.27
C ALA A 67 43.80 -1.21 -18.16
N LEU A 68 43.09 -2.33 -18.28
CA LEU A 68 42.13 -2.79 -17.29
C LEU A 68 42.86 -3.52 -16.17
N ALA A 69 42.33 -3.45 -14.96
CA ALA A 69 42.86 -4.23 -13.84
C ALA A 69 42.65 -5.72 -14.08
N GLU A 70 43.61 -6.54 -13.68
CA GLU A 70 43.44 -8.00 -13.62
C GLU A 70 42.24 -8.35 -12.73
N ILE A 71 41.59 -9.47 -13.02
CA ILE A 71 40.42 -9.93 -12.25
C ILE A 71 40.95 -10.85 -11.16
N GLY A 72 40.83 -10.44 -9.89
CA GLY A 72 41.19 -11.26 -8.73
C GLY A 72 40.15 -12.34 -8.44
N GLU A 73 40.55 -13.45 -7.81
CA GLU A 73 39.62 -14.52 -7.39
C GLU A 73 38.56 -13.99 -6.41
N GLU A 74 38.93 -13.04 -5.55
CA GLU A 74 38.03 -12.40 -4.58
C GLU A 74 36.96 -11.48 -5.21
N GLU A 75 37.14 -11.08 -6.48
CA GLU A 75 36.13 -10.30 -7.22
C GLU A 75 35.05 -11.20 -7.82
N MET A 76 35.29 -12.51 -7.96
CA MET A 76 34.41 -13.47 -8.62
C MET A 76 33.25 -13.86 -7.69
N PRO A 77 31.99 -13.47 -7.98
CA PRO A 77 30.87 -13.71 -7.06
C PRO A 77 30.44 -15.17 -6.98
N PHE A 78 30.78 -15.99 -7.98
CA PHE A 78 30.42 -17.40 -8.10
C PHE A 78 31.30 -18.12 -9.14
N GLU A 79 31.28 -19.45 -9.12
CA GLU A 79 31.95 -20.30 -10.11
C GLU A 79 31.22 -20.28 -11.46
N LEU A 80 31.98 -20.16 -12.55
CA LEU A 80 31.44 -20.18 -13.91
C LEU A 80 31.35 -21.60 -14.49
N PRO A 81 30.34 -21.88 -15.33
CA PRO A 81 30.32 -23.10 -16.14
C PRO A 81 31.49 -23.17 -17.12
N ALA A 82 31.78 -24.37 -17.60
CA ALA A 82 32.77 -24.56 -18.66
C ALA A 82 32.39 -23.76 -19.92
N GLY A 83 33.38 -23.08 -20.51
CA GLY A 83 33.20 -22.27 -21.73
C GLY A 83 32.76 -20.82 -21.49
N TRP A 84 32.48 -20.43 -20.24
CA TRP A 84 32.22 -19.05 -19.86
C TRP A 84 33.49 -18.34 -19.41
N GLU A 85 33.50 -17.01 -19.48
CA GLU A 85 34.64 -16.18 -19.08
C GLU A 85 34.20 -15.00 -18.20
N TRP A 86 35.00 -14.68 -17.19
CA TRP A 86 34.84 -13.42 -16.44
C TRP A 86 35.47 -12.27 -17.23
N VAL A 87 34.71 -11.20 -17.46
CA VAL A 87 35.19 -10.03 -18.20
C VAL A 87 34.75 -8.73 -17.53
N ARG A 88 35.51 -7.65 -17.68
CA ARG A 88 35.05 -6.31 -17.28
C ARG A 88 34.13 -5.73 -18.35
N ILE A 89 33.18 -4.88 -17.94
CA ILE A 89 32.22 -4.22 -18.87
C ILE A 89 32.89 -3.62 -20.14
N PRO A 90 34.04 -2.91 -20.05
CA PRO A 90 34.70 -2.32 -21.23
C PRO A 90 35.32 -3.33 -22.19
N GLU A 91 35.49 -4.59 -21.79
CA GLU A 91 36.00 -5.63 -22.69
C GLU A 91 34.96 -6.01 -23.75
N VAL A 92 33.68 -5.95 -23.39
CA VAL A 92 32.55 -6.39 -24.22
C VAL A 92 31.63 -5.26 -24.67
N THR A 93 31.92 -4.02 -24.25
CA THR A 93 31.14 -2.82 -24.62
C THR A 93 32.05 -1.63 -24.91
N HIS A 94 31.55 -0.65 -25.65
CA HIS A 94 32.20 0.64 -25.88
C HIS A 94 31.19 1.80 -25.77
N ASN A 95 31.68 3.03 -25.66
CA ASN A 95 30.82 4.21 -25.66
C ASN A 95 30.63 4.76 -27.09
N LEU A 96 29.50 5.43 -27.34
CA LEU A 96 29.20 6.11 -28.60
C LEU A 96 29.57 7.61 -28.56
N GLY A 97 30.42 7.98 -27.60
CA GLY A 97 30.79 9.37 -27.34
C GLY A 97 29.70 10.20 -26.66
N GLN A 98 30.00 11.48 -26.51
CA GLN A 98 29.12 12.48 -25.90
C GLN A 98 29.25 13.81 -26.65
N GLY A 99 28.16 14.57 -26.71
CA GLY A 99 28.11 15.85 -27.39
C GLY A 99 26.83 16.62 -27.09
N GLU A 100 26.82 17.91 -27.43
CA GLU A 100 25.61 18.73 -27.27
C GLU A 100 24.65 18.51 -28.46
N PRO A 101 23.33 18.52 -28.22
CA PRO A 101 22.37 18.56 -29.32
C PRO A 101 22.54 19.83 -30.13
N THR A 102 22.60 19.70 -31.45
CA THR A 102 22.69 20.81 -32.41
C THR A 102 21.34 21.13 -33.08
N GLY A 103 20.33 20.30 -32.85
CA GLY A 103 18.95 20.48 -33.30
C GLY A 103 18.01 19.61 -32.44
N ALA A 104 16.77 19.42 -32.90
CA ALA A 104 15.80 18.58 -32.22
C ALA A 104 16.34 17.17 -31.93
N PHE A 105 16.04 16.65 -30.73
CA PHE A 105 16.50 15.33 -30.28
C PHE A 105 15.46 14.70 -29.35
N SER A 106 15.44 13.36 -29.34
CA SER A 106 14.63 12.61 -28.38
C SER A 106 15.42 12.42 -27.08
N TYR A 107 14.94 12.99 -25.98
CA TYR A 107 15.67 12.98 -24.71
C TYR A 107 15.29 11.77 -23.87
N ILE A 108 16.30 11.01 -23.44
CA ILE A 108 16.14 9.85 -22.54
C ILE A 108 16.75 10.20 -21.19
N ASP A 109 15.90 10.46 -20.21
CA ASP A 109 16.28 10.64 -18.81
C ASP A 109 15.89 9.41 -17.95
N VAL A 110 16.18 9.47 -16.65
CA VAL A 110 15.87 8.36 -15.74
C VAL A 110 14.36 8.08 -15.66
N ALA A 111 13.52 9.11 -15.79
CA ALA A 111 12.06 8.96 -15.79
C ALA A 111 11.52 8.30 -17.07
N SER A 112 12.32 8.30 -18.15
CA SER A 112 11.98 7.66 -19.42
C SER A 112 12.15 6.14 -19.40
N VAL A 113 12.70 5.55 -18.34
CA VAL A 113 12.97 4.11 -18.24
C VAL A 113 11.78 3.38 -17.61
N ASP A 114 11.25 2.38 -18.31
CA ASP A 114 10.38 1.36 -17.72
C ASP A 114 11.27 0.29 -17.08
N ASN A 115 11.54 0.44 -15.79
CA ASN A 115 12.43 -0.47 -15.07
C ASN A 115 11.85 -1.88 -14.88
N LEU A 116 10.55 -2.09 -15.03
CA LEU A 116 9.97 -3.43 -15.00
C LEU A 116 10.31 -4.16 -16.30
N LYS A 117 10.07 -3.51 -17.45
CA LYS A 117 10.30 -4.12 -18.77
C LYS A 117 11.75 -4.08 -19.22
N GLY A 118 12.54 -3.12 -18.74
CA GLY A 118 13.92 -2.93 -19.20
C GLY A 118 14.04 -2.34 -20.58
N CYS A 119 13.09 -1.47 -20.90
CA CYS A 119 13.09 -0.70 -22.12
C CYS A 119 12.84 0.79 -21.82
N VAL A 120 13.08 1.61 -22.82
CA VAL A 120 12.69 3.01 -22.78
C VAL A 120 11.19 3.11 -23.09
N ALA A 121 10.47 3.89 -22.31
CA ALA A 121 9.05 4.14 -22.45
C ALA A 121 8.71 4.56 -23.89
N SER A 122 7.51 4.20 -24.35
CA SER A 122 7.08 4.46 -25.74
C SER A 122 6.99 5.94 -26.07
N ALA A 123 6.66 6.77 -25.09
CA ALA A 123 6.62 8.22 -25.22
C ALA A 123 7.82 8.81 -24.45
N ILE A 124 8.74 9.42 -25.20
CA ILE A 124 9.81 10.25 -24.64
C ILE A 124 9.70 11.65 -25.19
N GLN A 125 10.25 12.61 -24.45
CA GLN A 125 10.17 14.01 -24.82
C GLN A 125 11.11 14.31 -26.00
N VAL A 126 10.59 15.01 -27.01
CA VAL A 126 11.42 15.62 -28.06
C VAL A 126 11.68 17.06 -27.64
N LEU A 127 12.95 17.43 -27.56
CA LEU A 127 13.40 18.75 -27.15
C LEU A 127 14.20 19.40 -28.29
N GLU A 128 14.11 20.72 -28.38
CA GLU A 128 15.00 21.50 -29.23
C GLU A 128 16.36 21.71 -28.56
N ALA A 129 17.40 21.96 -29.35
CA ALA A 129 18.75 22.17 -28.83
C ALA A 129 18.84 23.33 -27.83
N ALA A 130 18.03 24.37 -28.01
CA ALA A 130 17.97 25.54 -27.12
C ALA A 130 17.41 25.19 -25.73
N ASP A 131 16.53 24.19 -25.65
CA ASP A 131 15.88 23.74 -24.41
C ASP A 131 16.61 22.53 -23.78
N ALA A 132 17.74 22.13 -24.36
CA ALA A 132 18.45 20.95 -23.93
C ALA A 132 18.99 21.09 -22.50
N PRO A 133 18.62 20.20 -21.57
CA PRO A 133 19.21 20.22 -20.24
C PRO A 133 20.71 19.97 -20.35
N SER A 134 21.49 20.53 -19.41
CA SER A 134 22.96 20.33 -19.37
C SER A 134 23.38 18.86 -19.29
N ARG A 135 22.47 17.98 -18.85
CA ARG A 135 22.67 16.54 -18.77
C ARG A 135 22.41 15.79 -20.08
N ALA A 136 21.74 16.38 -21.08
CA ALA A 136 21.51 15.74 -22.37
C ALA A 136 22.81 15.73 -23.17
N ARG A 137 23.62 14.67 -23.04
CA ARG A 137 24.98 14.62 -23.61
C ARG A 137 25.38 13.26 -24.17
N LYS A 138 24.83 12.14 -23.70
CA LYS A 138 25.35 10.81 -24.06
C LYS A 138 24.67 10.30 -25.33
N ASN A 139 25.46 9.93 -26.33
CA ASN A 139 24.92 9.34 -27.56
C ASN A 139 24.47 7.90 -27.30
N VAL A 140 23.35 7.51 -27.89
CA VAL A 140 22.82 6.14 -27.83
C VAL A 140 22.33 5.71 -29.22
N ALA A 141 22.34 4.42 -29.48
CA ALA A 141 21.84 3.81 -30.72
C ALA A 141 21.09 2.50 -30.40
N LEU A 142 20.39 1.93 -31.40
CA LEU A 142 19.78 0.61 -31.31
C LEU A 142 20.75 -0.43 -30.71
N GLY A 143 20.29 -1.21 -29.74
CA GLY A 143 21.08 -2.21 -29.01
C GLY A 143 21.93 -1.65 -27.86
N THR A 144 21.99 -0.33 -27.66
CA THR A 144 22.72 0.27 -26.53
C THR A 144 22.02 -0.06 -25.22
N VAL A 145 22.80 -0.42 -24.19
CA VAL A 145 22.31 -0.62 -22.83
C VAL A 145 22.65 0.62 -22.00
N ILE A 146 21.65 1.19 -21.33
CA ILE A 146 21.81 2.32 -20.42
C ILE A 146 21.52 1.89 -18.98
N TYR A 147 22.37 2.30 -18.04
CA TYR A 147 22.26 1.97 -16.62
C TYR A 147 22.29 3.25 -15.79
N SER A 148 21.24 3.52 -15.00
CA SER A 148 21.22 4.71 -14.16
C SER A 148 22.22 4.57 -13.01
N THR A 149 23.19 5.46 -12.95
CA THR A 149 24.22 5.45 -11.90
C THR A 149 23.76 6.13 -10.61
N ILE A 150 22.54 6.67 -10.60
CA ILE A 150 21.89 7.30 -9.44
C ILE A 150 20.83 6.33 -8.90
N ARG A 151 20.86 6.06 -7.59
CA ARG A 151 19.98 5.10 -6.91
C ARG A 151 19.94 3.75 -7.65
N PRO A 152 21.11 3.10 -7.82
CA PRO A 152 21.25 1.89 -8.62
C PRO A 152 20.33 0.74 -8.18
N TYR A 153 19.96 0.68 -6.89
CA TYR A 153 18.99 -0.27 -6.36
C TYR A 153 17.59 -0.18 -7.00
N LEU A 154 17.23 0.93 -7.66
CA LEU A 154 15.97 1.06 -8.40
C LEU A 154 15.99 0.36 -9.77
N LYS A 155 17.16 -0.14 -10.20
CA LYS A 155 17.35 -0.91 -11.44
C LYS A 155 16.77 -0.21 -12.68
N ASN A 156 16.90 1.11 -12.75
CA ASN A 156 16.58 1.90 -13.94
C ASN A 156 17.62 1.63 -15.04
N ILE A 157 17.40 0.50 -15.73
CA ILE A 157 18.28 -0.06 -16.75
C ILE A 157 17.41 -0.41 -17.95
N ALA A 158 17.83 0.00 -19.15
CA ALA A 158 17.09 -0.25 -20.37
C ALA A 158 18.00 -0.61 -21.54
N VAL A 159 17.46 -1.41 -22.46
CA VAL A 159 17.99 -1.56 -23.81
C VAL A 159 17.28 -0.55 -24.72
N ILE A 160 18.03 0.07 -25.62
CA ILE A 160 17.48 0.87 -26.72
C ILE A 160 17.00 -0.08 -27.82
N GLU A 161 15.69 -0.34 -27.88
CA GLU A 161 15.09 -1.37 -28.75
C GLU A 161 14.55 -0.82 -30.09
N ARG A 162 14.65 0.49 -30.30
CA ARG A 162 14.17 1.15 -31.51
C ARG A 162 15.07 2.31 -31.89
N ASP A 163 15.06 2.64 -33.17
CA ASP A 163 15.62 3.91 -33.65
C ASP A 163 14.68 5.07 -33.31
N TYR A 164 15.27 6.24 -33.08
CA TYR A 164 14.54 7.46 -32.76
C TYR A 164 14.77 8.51 -33.85
N SER A 165 13.68 9.17 -34.23
CA SER A 165 13.69 10.32 -35.13
C SER A 165 12.84 11.43 -34.49
N PRO A 166 13.45 12.55 -34.04
CA PRO A 166 14.87 12.90 -34.10
C PRO A 166 15.77 12.01 -33.22
N ARG A 167 17.09 12.00 -33.48
CA ARG A 167 18.07 11.11 -32.81
C ARG A 167 17.95 11.13 -31.29
N ALA A 168 18.19 10.00 -30.64
CA ALA A 168 18.14 9.91 -29.18
C ALA A 168 19.44 10.39 -28.51
N ILE A 169 19.30 11.13 -27.40
CA ILE A 169 20.39 11.52 -26.52
C ILE A 169 19.99 11.20 -25.09
N ALA A 170 20.83 10.44 -24.39
CA ALA A 170 20.63 10.06 -23.01
C ALA A 170 21.25 11.07 -22.03
N SER A 171 20.66 11.11 -20.83
CA SER A 171 21.17 11.89 -19.70
C SER A 171 22.56 11.42 -19.25
N THR A 172 23.40 12.33 -18.76
CA THR A 172 24.67 12.00 -18.09
C THR A 172 24.49 11.20 -16.79
N ALA A 173 23.26 11.05 -16.30
CA ALA A 173 22.92 10.16 -15.20
C ALA A 173 23.01 8.66 -15.57
N PHE A 174 23.26 8.33 -16.83
CA PHE A 174 23.44 6.98 -17.31
C PHE A 174 24.90 6.66 -17.61
N ALA A 175 25.34 5.48 -17.18
CA ALA A 175 26.41 4.76 -17.85
C ALA A 175 25.85 4.16 -19.15
N VAL A 176 26.55 4.39 -20.26
CA VAL A 176 26.13 3.97 -21.60
C VAL A 176 27.09 2.92 -22.12
N MET A 177 26.53 1.78 -22.51
CA MET A 177 27.26 0.59 -22.94
C MET A 177 26.71 0.13 -24.29
N HIS A 178 27.44 0.38 -25.38
CA HIS A 178 27.11 -0.20 -26.67
C HIS A 178 27.86 -1.54 -26.82
N PRO A 179 27.15 -2.67 -26.93
CA PRO A 179 27.80 -3.98 -27.00
C PRO A 179 28.59 -4.15 -28.30
N HIS A 180 29.68 -4.91 -28.21
CA HIS A 180 30.39 -5.43 -29.38
C HIS A 180 29.59 -6.54 -30.07
N SER A 181 29.96 -6.85 -31.32
CA SER A 181 29.33 -7.92 -32.10
C SER A 181 29.42 -9.25 -31.35
N GLY A 182 28.30 -9.98 -31.28
CA GLY A 182 28.18 -11.26 -30.56
C GLY A 182 27.84 -11.14 -29.07
N VAL A 183 27.72 -9.92 -28.53
CA VAL A 183 27.24 -9.67 -27.16
C VAL A 183 25.76 -9.26 -27.23
N VAL A 184 24.88 -10.09 -26.68
CA VAL A 184 23.43 -9.87 -26.76
C VAL A 184 23.02 -8.76 -25.77
N PRO A 185 22.42 -7.63 -26.22
CA PRO A 185 22.05 -6.52 -25.34
C PRO A 185 21.10 -6.94 -24.21
N GLN A 186 20.14 -7.84 -24.49
CA GLN A 186 19.19 -8.36 -23.52
C GLN A 186 19.87 -9.22 -22.45
N TYR A 187 20.94 -9.96 -22.82
CA TYR A 187 21.74 -10.70 -21.84
C TYR A 187 22.42 -9.74 -20.87
N LEU A 188 23.05 -8.67 -21.38
CA LEU A 188 23.63 -7.61 -20.54
C LEU A 188 22.57 -6.97 -19.64
N LEU A 189 21.38 -6.66 -20.15
CA LEU A 189 20.27 -6.14 -19.35
C LEU A 189 19.92 -7.08 -18.18
N HIS A 190 19.77 -8.38 -18.44
CA HIS A 190 19.46 -9.37 -17.42
C HIS A 190 20.60 -9.48 -16.39
N TYR A 191 21.84 -9.47 -16.85
CA TYR A 191 23.00 -9.53 -15.97
C TYR A 191 23.10 -8.32 -15.04
N LEU A 192 22.95 -7.11 -15.59
CA LEU A 192 23.00 -5.87 -14.83
C LEU A 192 21.83 -5.71 -13.83
N ARG A 193 20.75 -6.48 -14.01
CA ARG A 193 19.60 -6.56 -13.09
C ARG A 193 19.73 -7.64 -12.03
N SER A 194 20.68 -8.56 -12.20
CA SER A 194 20.88 -9.67 -11.27
C SER A 194 21.34 -9.20 -9.90
N GLN A 195 21.14 -10.05 -8.89
CA GLN A 195 21.52 -9.73 -7.52
C GLN A 195 23.04 -9.52 -7.36
N PRO A 196 23.93 -10.38 -7.92
CA PRO A 196 25.38 -10.18 -7.83
C PRO A 196 25.86 -8.81 -8.34
N PHE A 197 25.32 -8.35 -9.47
CA PHE A 197 25.71 -7.04 -10.01
C PHE A 197 25.12 -5.89 -9.19
N THR A 198 23.89 -6.05 -8.70
CA THR A 198 23.25 -5.06 -7.81
C THR A 198 24.05 -4.88 -6.53
N ASP A 199 24.52 -5.97 -5.92
CA ASP A 199 25.35 -5.96 -4.72
C ASP A 199 26.69 -5.27 -4.96
N TYR A 200 27.35 -5.56 -6.08
CA TYR A 200 28.58 -4.88 -6.50
C TYR A 200 28.37 -3.37 -6.58
N VAL A 201 27.38 -2.91 -7.35
CA VAL A 201 27.15 -1.47 -7.56
C VAL A 201 26.79 -0.77 -6.25
N ASN A 202 25.95 -1.39 -5.40
CA ASN A 202 25.60 -0.84 -4.10
C ASN A 202 26.80 -0.74 -3.15
N SER A 203 27.72 -1.72 -3.17
CA SER A 203 28.94 -1.71 -2.36
C SER A 203 29.90 -0.57 -2.72
N LYS A 204 29.83 -0.07 -3.95
CA LYS A 204 30.67 1.03 -4.47
C LYS A 204 29.94 2.38 -4.52
N ALA A 205 28.64 2.41 -4.27
CA ALA A 205 27.85 3.64 -4.29
C ALA A 205 28.14 4.51 -3.07
N VAL A 206 28.16 5.82 -3.26
CA VAL A 206 28.41 6.81 -2.20
C VAL A 206 27.20 7.72 -2.03
N GLY A 207 26.91 8.10 -0.78
CA GLY A 207 25.83 9.02 -0.42
C GLY A 207 24.62 8.30 0.19
N ILE A 208 24.07 8.87 1.27
CA ILE A 208 22.98 8.26 2.03
C ILE A 208 21.62 8.56 1.40
N ALA A 209 21.31 9.84 1.12
CA ALA A 209 20.01 10.25 0.58
C ALA A 209 19.88 10.06 -0.96
N TYR A 210 21.00 10.14 -1.66
CA TYR A 210 21.10 10.00 -3.12
C TYR A 210 22.35 9.19 -3.46
N PRO A 211 22.34 7.87 -3.19
CA PRO A 211 23.48 7.02 -3.51
C PRO A 211 23.75 7.05 -5.01
N ALA A 212 25.01 7.23 -5.38
CA ALA A 212 25.44 7.20 -6.77
C ALA A 212 26.78 6.47 -6.90
N ILE A 213 26.96 5.78 -8.02
CA ILE A 213 28.25 5.20 -8.43
C ILE A 213 28.85 6.06 -9.54
N ASN A 214 30.16 6.28 -9.53
CA ASN A 214 30.83 6.98 -10.63
C ASN A 214 31.19 6.01 -11.77
N ASP A 215 31.39 6.53 -12.99
CA ASP A 215 31.75 5.73 -14.16
C ASP A 215 33.00 4.86 -13.92
N ALA A 216 34.02 5.40 -13.24
CA ALA A 216 35.28 4.68 -13.00
C ALA A 216 35.09 3.39 -12.20
N ASN A 217 34.24 3.42 -11.18
CA ASN A 217 33.87 2.24 -10.40
C ASN A 217 32.83 1.38 -11.13
N PHE A 218 31.86 2.00 -11.81
CA PHE A 218 30.83 1.26 -12.54
C PHE A 218 31.44 0.34 -13.60
N PHE A 219 32.32 0.87 -14.44
CA PHE A 219 32.97 0.12 -15.52
C PHE A 219 34.02 -0.89 -15.04
N GLN A 220 34.34 -0.96 -13.74
CA GLN A 220 35.12 -2.06 -13.19
C GLN A 220 34.27 -3.31 -12.92
N GLY A 221 32.94 -3.22 -12.98
CA GLY A 221 32.05 -4.35 -12.75
C GLY A 221 32.32 -5.53 -13.68
N LEU A 222 32.24 -6.73 -13.11
CA LEU A 222 32.43 -7.99 -13.83
C LEU A 222 31.12 -8.46 -14.47
N ILE A 223 31.26 -9.08 -15.64
CA ILE A 223 30.22 -9.78 -16.38
C ILE A 223 30.66 -11.22 -16.57
N ALA A 224 29.79 -12.16 -16.23
CA ALA A 224 29.94 -13.55 -16.64
C ALA A 224 29.53 -13.65 -18.11
N LEU A 225 30.47 -13.85 -19.03
CA LEU A 225 30.19 -13.92 -20.46
C LEU A 225 30.01 -15.38 -20.92
N PRO A 226 28.81 -15.80 -21.36
CA PRO A 226 28.59 -17.10 -21.99
C PRO A 226 29.00 -17.09 -23.47
N PRO A 227 29.11 -18.27 -24.09
CA PRO A 227 29.01 -18.43 -25.54
C PRO A 227 27.84 -17.63 -26.15
N GLU A 228 28.04 -17.07 -27.36
CA GLU A 228 27.01 -16.25 -28.04
C GLU A 228 25.68 -17.01 -28.23
N ALA A 229 25.75 -18.29 -28.61
CA ALA A 229 24.58 -19.14 -28.76
C ALA A 229 23.86 -19.34 -27.42
N GLU A 230 24.60 -19.53 -26.33
CA GLU A 230 24.04 -19.69 -24.99
C GLU A 230 23.40 -18.40 -24.47
N GLN A 231 24.00 -17.22 -24.71
CA GLN A 231 23.38 -15.92 -24.39
C GLN A 231 21.96 -15.81 -24.96
N SER A 232 21.79 -16.17 -26.23
CA SER A 232 20.48 -16.16 -26.89
C SER A 232 19.50 -17.15 -26.26
N ARG A 233 19.96 -18.37 -25.90
CA ARG A 233 19.12 -19.37 -25.21
C ARG A 233 18.71 -18.89 -23.81
N ILE A 234 19.63 -18.25 -23.08
CA ILE A 234 19.36 -17.65 -21.75
C ILE A 234 18.29 -16.57 -21.88
N VAL A 235 18.45 -15.61 -22.79
CA VAL A 235 17.49 -14.50 -23.01
C VAL A 235 16.10 -15.07 -23.32
N ALA A 236 16.00 -15.98 -24.29
CA ALA A 236 14.72 -16.59 -24.65
C ALA A 236 14.04 -17.29 -23.45
N ARG A 237 14.84 -17.95 -22.60
CA ARG A 237 14.34 -18.64 -21.41
C ARG A 237 13.90 -17.68 -20.31
N VAL A 238 14.69 -16.63 -20.03
CA VAL A 238 14.34 -15.58 -19.06
C VAL A 238 13.04 -14.92 -19.48
N GLU A 239 12.92 -14.47 -20.73
CA GLU A 239 11.70 -13.83 -21.23
C GLU A 239 10.46 -14.74 -21.10
N ALA A 240 10.59 -16.03 -21.44
CA ALA A 240 9.50 -16.99 -21.29
C ALA A 240 9.03 -17.11 -19.83
N LEU A 241 9.96 -17.16 -18.88
CA LEU A 241 9.65 -17.28 -17.45
C LEU A 241 9.13 -15.96 -16.87
N MET A 242 9.61 -14.81 -17.35
CA MET A 242 9.10 -13.49 -16.96
C MET A 242 7.66 -13.30 -17.42
N ARG A 243 7.31 -13.72 -18.65
CA ARG A 243 5.92 -13.73 -19.12
C ARG A 243 5.02 -14.63 -18.27
N LEU A 244 5.53 -15.77 -17.81
CA LEU A 244 4.80 -16.63 -16.88
C LEU A 244 4.61 -15.94 -15.51
N CYS A 245 5.62 -15.23 -15.00
CA CYS A 245 5.49 -14.41 -13.80
C CYS A 245 4.41 -13.32 -13.96
N ASP A 246 4.39 -12.61 -15.10
CA ASP A 246 3.38 -11.60 -15.41
C ASP A 246 1.97 -12.21 -15.41
N ALA A 247 1.81 -13.40 -16.03
CA ALA A 247 0.53 -14.09 -16.08
C ALA A 247 0.05 -14.55 -14.69
N LEU A 248 0.96 -15.04 -13.84
CA LEU A 248 0.65 -15.45 -12.47
C LEU A 248 0.23 -14.25 -11.61
N GLU A 249 0.91 -13.11 -11.75
CA GLU A 249 0.58 -11.87 -11.06
C GLU A 249 -0.78 -11.31 -11.50
N ALA A 250 -1.05 -11.27 -12.82
CA ALA A 250 -2.33 -10.85 -13.36
C ALA A 250 -3.48 -11.77 -12.91
N LYS A 251 -3.26 -13.09 -12.88
CA LYS A 251 -4.21 -14.07 -12.35
C LYS A 251 -4.52 -13.80 -10.88
N GLY A 252 -3.50 -13.59 -10.04
CA GLY A 252 -3.69 -13.30 -8.61
C GLY A 252 -4.48 -11.99 -8.37
N GLN A 253 -4.21 -10.95 -9.16
CA GLN A 253 -4.97 -9.69 -9.09
C GLN A 253 -6.44 -9.88 -9.48
N LEU A 254 -6.71 -10.66 -10.54
CA LEU A 254 -8.07 -10.96 -10.97
C LEU A 254 -8.83 -11.77 -9.91
N GLU A 255 -8.21 -12.80 -9.34
CA GLU A 255 -8.79 -13.62 -8.26
C GLU A 255 -9.12 -12.76 -7.04
N ALA A 256 -8.23 -11.85 -6.64
CA ALA A 256 -8.48 -10.93 -5.53
C ALA A 256 -9.67 -10.00 -5.81
N ALA A 257 -9.76 -9.44 -7.02
CA ALA A 257 -10.87 -8.57 -7.42
C ALA A 257 -12.21 -9.32 -7.46
N GLN A 258 -12.24 -10.54 -8.02
CA GLN A 258 -13.42 -11.38 -8.07
C GLN A 258 -13.89 -11.79 -6.67
N HIS A 259 -12.95 -12.16 -5.79
CA HIS A 259 -13.26 -12.48 -4.41
C HIS A 259 -13.83 -11.27 -3.67
N ALA A 260 -13.22 -10.08 -3.80
CA ALA A 260 -13.73 -8.86 -3.17
C ALA A 260 -15.16 -8.54 -3.62
N GLN A 261 -15.46 -8.71 -4.91
CA GLN A 261 -16.81 -8.55 -5.44
C GLN A 261 -17.80 -9.57 -4.86
N LEU A 262 -17.38 -10.85 -4.76
CA LEU A 262 -18.19 -11.92 -4.19
C LEU A 262 -18.53 -11.65 -2.71
N VAL A 263 -17.52 -11.32 -1.90
CA VAL A 263 -17.68 -10.97 -0.48
C VAL A 263 -18.62 -9.78 -0.31
N SER A 264 -18.39 -8.70 -1.05
CA SER A 264 -19.23 -7.50 -1.02
C SER A 264 -20.69 -7.82 -1.37
N THR A 265 -20.92 -8.62 -2.40
CA THR A 265 -22.26 -9.01 -2.84
C THR A 265 -22.98 -9.85 -1.79
N LEU A 266 -22.35 -10.91 -1.28
CA LEU A 266 -22.97 -11.84 -0.34
C LEU A 266 -23.16 -11.23 1.06
N LEU A 267 -22.21 -10.44 1.55
CA LEU A 267 -22.41 -9.71 2.80
C LEU A 267 -23.44 -8.58 2.64
N GLY A 268 -23.52 -8.00 1.43
CA GLY A 268 -24.57 -7.04 1.07
C GLY A 268 -25.98 -7.63 1.21
N THR A 269 -26.21 -8.89 0.80
CA THR A 269 -27.54 -9.52 0.95
C THR A 269 -27.96 -9.70 2.41
N LEU A 270 -27.02 -9.95 3.32
CA LEU A 270 -27.30 -9.95 4.76
C LEU A 270 -27.81 -8.58 5.21
N THR A 271 -27.11 -7.51 4.82
CA THR A 271 -27.50 -6.14 5.18
C THR A 271 -28.76 -5.63 4.45
N ALA A 272 -29.19 -6.29 3.38
CA ALA A 272 -30.42 -5.99 2.65
C ALA A 272 -31.63 -6.79 3.17
N SER A 273 -31.41 -7.82 3.98
CA SER A 273 -32.49 -8.66 4.52
C SER A 273 -33.45 -7.81 5.36
N THR A 274 -34.75 -8.01 5.15
CA THR A 274 -35.81 -7.23 5.79
C THR A 274 -36.55 -8.02 6.87
N THR A 275 -36.50 -9.36 6.81
CA THR A 275 -37.07 -10.25 7.83
C THR A 275 -36.01 -11.17 8.46
N PRO A 276 -36.28 -11.72 9.66
CA PRO A 276 -35.42 -12.74 10.26
C PRO A 276 -35.27 -14.00 9.39
N GLU A 277 -36.32 -14.41 8.67
CA GLU A 277 -36.27 -15.57 7.77
C GLU A 277 -35.35 -15.31 6.57
N GLU A 278 -35.49 -14.16 5.89
CA GLU A 278 -34.61 -13.78 4.79
C GLU A 278 -33.14 -13.71 5.23
N LEU A 279 -32.90 -13.20 6.44
CA LEU A 279 -31.56 -13.14 7.01
C LEU A 279 -31.02 -14.53 7.29
N ALA A 280 -31.83 -15.45 7.83
CA ALA A 280 -31.41 -16.82 8.10
C ALA A 280 -31.04 -17.56 6.81
N ASP A 281 -31.85 -17.42 5.74
CA ASP A 281 -31.58 -18.01 4.43
C ASP A 281 -30.31 -17.44 3.79
N ASN A 282 -30.15 -16.11 3.80
CA ASN A 282 -28.96 -15.46 3.28
C ASN A 282 -27.72 -15.82 4.11
N TRP A 283 -27.85 -15.94 5.43
CA TRP A 283 -26.76 -16.39 6.30
C TRP A 283 -26.37 -17.83 6.01
N GLN A 284 -27.33 -18.73 5.80
CA GLN A 284 -27.04 -20.12 5.43
C GLN A 284 -26.23 -20.20 4.13
N ARG A 285 -26.54 -19.35 3.14
CA ARG A 285 -25.75 -19.25 1.90
C ARG A 285 -24.32 -18.78 2.16
N VAL A 286 -24.13 -17.77 3.01
CA VAL A 286 -22.79 -17.28 3.39
C VAL A 286 -22.01 -18.37 4.15
N ALA A 287 -22.67 -19.05 5.09
CA ALA A 287 -22.07 -20.09 5.91
C ALA A 287 -21.60 -21.31 5.08
N GLN A 288 -22.32 -21.67 4.02
CA GLN A 288 -21.92 -22.75 3.11
C GLN A 288 -20.61 -22.46 2.36
N HIS A 289 -20.22 -21.20 2.24
CA HIS A 289 -19.03 -20.77 1.51
C HIS A 289 -18.02 -20.03 2.40
N PHE A 290 -18.13 -20.17 3.72
CA PHE A 290 -17.39 -19.37 4.70
C PHE A 290 -15.85 -19.44 4.48
N ASP A 291 -15.33 -20.64 4.22
CA ASP A 291 -13.89 -20.87 4.00
C ASP A 291 -13.37 -20.20 2.72
N LEU A 292 -14.23 -20.04 1.71
CA LEU A 292 -13.88 -19.34 0.47
C LEU A 292 -13.98 -17.81 0.63
N LEU A 293 -14.88 -17.35 1.49
CA LEU A 293 -15.16 -15.92 1.67
C LEU A 293 -14.21 -15.26 2.66
N LEU A 294 -13.75 -15.96 3.69
CA LEU A 294 -12.93 -15.40 4.76
C LEU A 294 -11.50 -15.97 4.77
N ASP A 295 -10.94 -16.21 3.58
CA ASP A 295 -9.55 -16.62 3.39
C ASP A 295 -8.56 -15.44 3.35
N ARG A 296 -9.05 -14.20 3.43
CA ARG A 296 -8.29 -12.95 3.35
C ARG A 296 -8.64 -11.97 4.49
N PRO A 297 -7.66 -11.21 5.03
CA PRO A 297 -7.90 -10.26 6.12
C PRO A 297 -8.98 -9.21 5.80
N GLU A 298 -9.00 -8.68 4.57
CA GLU A 298 -9.93 -7.63 4.15
C GLU A 298 -11.39 -8.09 4.17
N ALA A 299 -11.63 -9.39 3.91
CA ALA A 299 -12.96 -9.97 3.97
C ALA A 299 -13.48 -10.08 5.41
N ILE A 300 -12.58 -10.27 6.39
CA ILE A 300 -12.94 -10.25 7.81
C ILE A 300 -13.33 -8.83 8.25
N ASP A 301 -12.64 -7.81 7.76
CA ASP A 301 -13.00 -6.41 8.01
C ASP A 301 -14.40 -6.10 7.46
N ALA A 302 -14.70 -6.57 6.24
CA ALA A 302 -16.02 -6.44 5.64
C ALA A 302 -17.10 -7.16 6.48
N LEU A 303 -16.82 -8.39 6.95
CA LEU A 303 -17.73 -9.12 7.84
C LEU A 303 -18.01 -8.35 9.13
N GLU A 304 -16.98 -7.81 9.79
CA GLU A 304 -17.19 -7.03 11.02
C GLU A 304 -18.07 -5.80 10.80
N GLN A 305 -17.91 -5.10 9.67
CA GLN A 305 -18.79 -3.98 9.31
C GLN A 305 -20.24 -4.44 9.08
N THR A 306 -20.43 -5.58 8.40
CA THR A 306 -21.75 -6.19 8.24
C THR A 306 -22.37 -6.57 9.58
N LEU A 307 -21.60 -7.13 10.52
CA LEU A 307 -22.08 -7.48 11.86
C LEU A 307 -22.55 -6.24 12.63
N LEU A 308 -21.81 -5.13 12.57
CA LEU A 308 -22.24 -3.87 13.17
C LEU A 308 -23.52 -3.34 12.54
N GLN A 309 -23.65 -3.44 11.22
CA GLN A 309 -24.87 -3.03 10.53
C GLN A 309 -26.06 -3.89 10.95
N LEU A 310 -25.90 -5.21 11.10
CA LEU A 310 -26.96 -6.09 11.60
C LEU A 310 -27.32 -5.80 13.07
N ALA A 311 -26.32 -5.45 13.89
CA ALA A 311 -26.51 -5.08 15.29
C ALA A 311 -27.40 -3.84 15.43
N VAL A 312 -27.11 -2.77 14.70
CA VAL A 312 -27.88 -1.52 14.78
C VAL A 312 -29.24 -1.60 14.08
N ARG A 313 -29.47 -2.65 13.29
CA ARG A 313 -30.79 -2.96 12.69
C ARG A 313 -31.66 -3.85 13.58
N GLY A 314 -31.13 -4.34 14.71
CA GLY A 314 -31.84 -5.26 15.61
C GLY A 314 -32.04 -6.66 15.04
N LEU A 315 -31.13 -7.07 14.15
CA LEU A 315 -31.15 -8.35 13.46
C LEU A 315 -30.10 -9.33 13.98
N LEU A 316 -29.19 -8.89 14.86
CA LEU A 316 -28.06 -9.71 15.32
C LEU A 316 -28.33 -10.43 16.65
N ALA A 317 -29.15 -9.86 17.52
CA ALA A 317 -29.46 -10.38 18.85
C ALA A 317 -30.95 -10.75 18.95
N PRO A 318 -31.31 -11.74 19.79
CA PRO A 318 -32.71 -12.11 19.99
C PRO A 318 -33.47 -10.96 20.69
N GLN A 319 -34.69 -10.72 20.20
CA GLN A 319 -35.63 -9.75 20.74
C GLN A 319 -36.49 -10.41 21.83
N ASP A 320 -36.76 -9.68 22.91
CA ASP A 320 -37.63 -10.12 24.00
C ASP A 320 -38.85 -9.17 24.10
N PRO A 321 -40.07 -9.63 23.77
CA PRO A 321 -41.27 -8.80 23.83
C PRO A 321 -41.61 -8.27 25.23
N THR A 322 -41.00 -8.85 26.28
CA THR A 322 -41.21 -8.45 27.68
C THR A 322 -40.25 -7.36 28.14
N ASP A 323 -39.27 -6.98 27.31
CA ASP A 323 -38.35 -5.89 27.61
C ASP A 323 -39.10 -4.56 27.79
N GLU A 324 -38.60 -3.74 28.71
CA GLU A 324 -39.03 -2.35 28.84
C GLU A 324 -38.73 -1.62 27.52
N PRO A 325 -39.72 -1.04 26.82
CA PRO A 325 -39.53 -0.49 25.49
C PRO A 325 -38.59 0.73 25.51
N ALA A 326 -37.94 0.98 24.37
CA ALA A 326 -37.02 2.11 24.19
C ALA A 326 -37.66 3.48 24.49
N SER A 327 -38.98 3.61 24.37
CA SER A 327 -39.72 4.81 24.74
C SER A 327 -39.60 5.16 26.23
N ALA A 328 -39.54 4.16 27.12
CA ALA A 328 -39.32 4.37 28.56
C ALA A 328 -37.86 4.74 28.85
N LEU A 329 -36.90 4.12 28.15
CA LEU A 329 -35.49 4.51 28.21
C LEU A 329 -35.31 5.98 27.77
N LEU A 330 -35.96 6.37 26.68
CA LEU A 330 -35.92 7.75 26.19
C LEU A 330 -36.49 8.76 27.20
N GLN A 331 -37.52 8.39 27.97
CA GLN A 331 -38.01 9.22 29.07
C GLN A 331 -36.98 9.40 30.17
N LYS A 332 -36.25 8.34 30.56
CA LYS A 332 -35.15 8.40 31.54
C LYS A 332 -34.03 9.34 31.06
N ILE A 333 -33.64 9.24 29.79
CA ILE A 333 -32.63 10.12 29.19
C ILE A 333 -33.09 11.58 29.17
N ARG A 334 -34.36 11.84 28.82
CA ARG A 334 -34.94 13.20 28.87
C ARG A 334 -34.93 13.77 30.29
N ALA A 335 -35.35 12.99 31.28
CA ALA A 335 -35.31 13.42 32.69
C ALA A 335 -33.87 13.73 33.18
N GLU A 336 -32.87 12.95 32.74
CA GLU A 336 -31.46 13.25 32.98
C GLU A 336 -31.08 14.61 32.37
N LYS A 337 -31.36 14.83 31.08
CA LYS A 337 -31.04 16.10 30.39
C LYS A 337 -31.74 17.28 31.06
N ASP A 338 -33.02 17.17 31.39
CA ASP A 338 -33.78 18.23 32.06
C ASP A 338 -33.18 18.59 33.42
N ARG A 339 -32.78 17.59 34.22
CA ARG A 339 -32.08 17.81 35.49
C ARG A 339 -30.76 18.56 35.26
N LEU A 340 -29.96 18.15 34.29
CA LEU A 340 -28.67 18.77 34.00
C LEU A 340 -28.84 20.22 33.51
N ILE A 341 -29.86 20.50 32.71
CA ILE A 341 -30.23 21.85 32.29
C ILE A 341 -30.66 22.70 33.48
N ALA A 342 -31.53 22.17 34.35
CA ALA A 342 -32.00 22.87 35.54
C ALA A 342 -30.85 23.21 36.52
N THR A 343 -29.85 22.33 36.62
CA THR A 343 -28.64 22.56 37.42
C THR A 343 -27.57 23.42 36.71
N GLY A 344 -27.80 23.84 35.46
CA GLY A 344 -26.87 24.67 34.69
C GLY A 344 -25.61 23.94 34.18
N GLN A 345 -25.54 22.62 34.31
CA GLN A 345 -24.39 21.82 33.85
C GLN A 345 -24.32 21.69 32.32
N ILE A 346 -25.49 21.70 31.66
CA ILE A 346 -25.60 21.72 30.19
C ILE A 346 -26.57 22.81 29.74
N LYS A 347 -26.43 23.26 28.50
CA LYS A 347 -27.34 24.24 27.90
C LYS A 347 -28.51 23.53 27.23
N LEU A 348 -29.68 24.18 27.24
CA LEU A 348 -30.82 23.73 26.44
C LEU A 348 -30.48 23.82 24.95
N ASP A 349 -30.49 22.68 24.26
CA ASP A 349 -30.27 22.63 22.82
C ASP A 349 -31.46 23.20 22.06
N LYS A 350 -31.18 23.74 20.86
CA LYS A 350 -32.24 24.14 19.94
C LYS A 350 -33.02 22.90 19.49
N PRO A 351 -34.35 22.95 19.42
CA PRO A 351 -35.14 21.81 18.96
C PRO A 351 -34.73 21.41 17.54
N LEU A 352 -34.48 20.11 17.37
CA LEU A 352 -34.24 19.50 16.07
C LEU A 352 -35.57 19.18 15.38
N PRO A 353 -35.60 19.11 14.03
CA PRO A 353 -36.80 18.70 13.31
C PRO A 353 -37.31 17.33 13.77
N PRO A 354 -38.64 17.12 13.82
CA PRO A 354 -39.21 15.80 14.05
C PRO A 354 -38.70 14.83 12.97
N ILE A 355 -38.66 13.54 13.30
CA ILE A 355 -38.27 12.49 12.35
C ILE A 355 -39.50 12.14 11.51
N THR A 356 -39.40 12.28 10.19
CA THR A 356 -40.48 11.88 9.28
C THR A 356 -40.33 10.42 8.84
N ASP A 357 -41.37 9.84 8.23
CA ASP A 357 -41.31 8.45 7.76
C ASP A 357 -40.36 8.29 6.56
N GLU A 358 -40.21 9.31 5.72
CA GLU A 358 -39.31 9.31 4.56
C GLU A 358 -37.82 9.32 4.95
N GLU A 359 -37.53 9.78 6.16
CA GLU A 359 -36.17 9.78 6.71
C GLU A 359 -35.73 8.39 7.20
N LYS A 360 -36.68 7.51 7.55
CA LYS A 360 -36.42 6.20 8.17
C LYS A 360 -35.79 5.23 7.16
N PRO A 361 -34.53 4.81 7.33
CA PRO A 361 -33.84 3.98 6.34
C PRO A 361 -34.35 2.54 6.25
N PHE A 362 -34.96 2.03 7.32
CA PHE A 362 -35.51 0.68 7.43
C PHE A 362 -36.51 0.60 8.59
N ALA A 363 -37.33 -0.46 8.59
CA ALA A 363 -38.24 -0.78 9.69
C ALA A 363 -37.46 -1.27 10.91
N LEU A 364 -37.82 -0.76 12.10
CA LEU A 364 -37.23 -1.20 13.36
C LEU A 364 -38.02 -2.38 13.96
N PRO A 365 -37.36 -3.20 14.79
CA PRO A 365 -38.05 -4.15 15.64
C PRO A 365 -39.09 -3.53 16.57
N VAL A 366 -40.02 -4.36 17.04
CA VAL A 366 -40.98 -3.94 18.07
C VAL A 366 -40.22 -3.55 19.34
N GLY A 367 -40.61 -2.42 19.93
CA GLY A 367 -40.00 -1.90 21.15
C GLY A 367 -38.79 -0.99 20.94
N TRP A 368 -38.29 -0.86 19.70
CA TRP A 368 -37.25 0.10 19.34
C TRP A 368 -37.84 1.45 18.88
N GLU A 369 -37.05 2.51 18.99
CA GLU A 369 -37.45 3.86 18.59
C GLU A 369 -36.40 4.51 17.67
N TRP A 370 -36.86 5.25 16.67
CA TRP A 370 -35.98 6.16 15.93
C TRP A 370 -35.79 7.46 16.74
N VAL A 371 -34.55 7.86 16.98
CA VAL A 371 -34.21 9.11 17.66
C VAL A 371 -33.16 9.89 16.87
N ARG A 372 -33.06 11.20 17.14
CA ARG A 372 -31.90 11.99 16.68
C ARG A 372 -30.72 11.64 17.58
N LEU A 373 -29.50 11.63 17.04
CA LEU A 373 -28.29 11.28 17.77
C LEU A 373 -28.14 12.13 19.04
N ASP A 374 -28.49 13.43 18.97
CA ASP A 374 -28.52 14.33 20.13
C ASP A 374 -29.34 13.81 21.33
N ALA A 375 -30.37 13.00 21.09
CA ALA A 375 -31.26 12.50 22.14
C ALA A 375 -30.58 11.49 23.07
N VAL A 376 -29.55 10.76 22.61
CA VAL A 376 -28.87 9.70 23.39
C VAL A 376 -27.56 10.17 24.03
N PHE A 377 -27.18 11.43 23.79
CA PHE A 377 -26.02 12.07 24.41
C PHE A 377 -26.48 13.25 25.28
N ARG A 378 -25.78 13.46 26.40
CA ARG A 378 -25.94 14.68 27.22
C ARG A 378 -25.51 15.92 26.43
N VAL A 379 -24.37 15.80 25.74
CA VAL A 379 -23.77 16.88 24.94
C VAL A 379 -23.06 16.29 23.73
N ILE A 380 -23.25 16.92 22.57
CA ILE A 380 -22.41 16.73 21.38
C ILE A 380 -21.78 18.08 21.03
N THR A 381 -20.47 18.22 21.23
CA THR A 381 -19.72 19.46 20.93
C THR A 381 -18.47 19.12 20.11
N ASP A 382 -17.65 20.10 19.80
CA ASP A 382 -16.29 19.95 19.30
C ASP A 382 -15.26 20.54 20.26
N GLY A 383 -13.98 20.31 19.95
CA GLY A 383 -12.86 21.02 20.56
C GLY A 383 -12.91 22.53 20.35
N ASP A 384 -12.03 23.26 21.04
CA ASP A 384 -11.99 24.71 20.98
C ASP A 384 -11.68 25.24 19.56
N HIS A 385 -12.36 26.31 19.16
CA HIS A 385 -12.20 26.94 17.84
C HIS A 385 -11.05 27.94 17.80
N LEU A 386 -10.55 28.38 18.96
CA LEU A 386 -9.40 29.25 19.05
C LEU A 386 -8.11 28.48 18.76
N PRO A 387 -7.10 29.11 18.14
CA PRO A 387 -5.77 28.53 18.04
C PRO A 387 -5.23 28.24 19.46
N PRO A 388 -4.90 26.97 19.78
CA PRO A 388 -4.44 26.62 21.12
C PRO A 388 -3.03 27.21 21.36
N PRO A 389 -2.77 27.81 22.54
CA PRO A 389 -1.42 28.22 22.92
C PRO A 389 -0.51 27.01 23.07
N VAL A 390 0.78 27.17 22.73
CA VAL A 390 1.78 26.09 22.84
C VAL A 390 2.58 26.26 24.13
N ALA A 391 2.81 25.16 24.84
CA ALA A 391 3.65 25.10 26.03
C ALA A 391 4.71 23.99 25.92
N ALA A 392 5.82 24.13 26.63
CA ALA A 392 6.85 23.10 26.75
C ALA A 392 6.42 21.94 27.66
N GLU A 393 5.55 22.23 28.65
CA GLU A 393 4.94 21.28 29.57
C GLU A 393 3.46 21.62 29.76
N GLY A 394 2.61 20.63 30.04
CA GLY A 394 1.19 20.85 30.30
C GLY A 394 0.27 19.73 29.83
N ILE A 395 -0.94 20.11 29.43
CA ILE A 395 -2.02 19.20 29.05
C ILE A 395 -1.89 18.81 27.58
N ALA A 396 -2.11 17.54 27.25
CA ALA A 396 -1.99 17.06 25.88
C ALA A 396 -3.06 17.66 24.96
N PHE A 397 -2.68 18.06 23.75
CA PHE A 397 -3.58 18.51 22.70
C PHE A 397 -3.61 17.51 21.54
N LEU A 398 -4.72 16.78 21.45
CA LEU A 398 -4.92 15.75 20.42
C LEU A 398 -5.48 16.37 19.14
N THR A 399 -4.91 15.95 18.03
CA THR A 399 -5.39 16.24 16.68
C THR A 399 -6.00 14.99 16.05
N ILE A 400 -6.59 15.12 14.87
CA ILE A 400 -7.15 13.96 14.15
C ILE A 400 -6.12 12.83 13.92
N GLY A 401 -4.83 13.16 13.83
CA GLY A 401 -3.75 12.17 13.66
C GLY A 401 -3.48 11.34 14.92
N ASN A 402 -3.96 11.81 16.07
CA ASN A 402 -3.85 11.10 17.36
C ASN A 402 -4.98 10.08 17.57
N ILE A 403 -5.93 9.98 16.62
CA ILE A 403 -7.02 9.00 16.64
C ILE A 403 -6.76 7.98 15.54
N SER A 404 -6.30 6.78 15.92
CA SER A 404 -6.01 5.69 14.98
C SER A 404 -6.31 4.33 15.59
N ALA A 405 -6.71 3.36 14.76
CA ALA A 405 -6.97 1.97 15.16
C ALA A 405 -7.89 1.81 16.39
N GLY A 406 -8.89 2.70 16.54
CA GLY A 406 -9.83 2.65 17.66
C GLY A 406 -9.23 2.99 19.03
N ARG A 407 -8.06 3.66 19.06
CA ARG A 407 -7.37 4.08 20.29
C ARG A 407 -6.90 5.53 20.21
N LEU A 408 -6.64 6.11 21.37
CA LEU A 408 -6.01 7.42 21.51
C LEU A 408 -4.50 7.27 21.59
N ASN A 409 -3.78 8.04 20.76
CA ASN A 409 -2.32 8.09 20.80
C ASN A 409 -1.84 9.44 21.33
N PHE A 410 -1.30 9.42 22.55
CA PHE A 410 -0.76 10.61 23.21
C PHE A 410 0.71 10.90 22.86
N ALA A 411 1.38 10.05 22.08
CA ALA A 411 2.77 10.23 21.71
C ALA A 411 2.93 11.43 20.76
N GLY A 412 3.94 12.27 21.02
CA GLY A 412 4.26 13.43 20.19
C GLY A 412 3.17 14.51 20.15
N CYS A 413 2.21 14.49 21.08
CA CYS A 413 1.21 15.54 21.18
C CYS A 413 1.86 16.89 21.51
N ARG A 414 1.31 17.96 20.92
CA ARG A 414 1.55 19.32 21.43
C ARG A 414 0.96 19.45 22.82
N LEU A 415 1.56 20.30 23.64
CA LEU A 415 1.08 20.59 24.99
C LEU A 415 0.50 22.00 25.05
N VAL A 416 -0.55 22.16 25.83
CA VAL A 416 -1.16 23.45 26.18
C VAL A 416 -0.96 23.74 27.67
N PRO A 417 -0.86 25.01 28.08
CA PRO A 417 -0.82 25.38 29.49
C PRO A 417 -2.01 24.82 30.26
N LYS A 418 -1.81 24.47 31.53
CA LYS A 418 -2.88 23.98 32.41
C LYS A 418 -4.01 25.01 32.55
N ASP A 419 -3.68 26.27 32.71
CA ASP A 419 -4.68 27.35 32.85
C ASP A 419 -5.58 27.49 31.61
N TYR A 420 -5.05 27.18 30.43
CA TYR A 420 -5.87 27.13 29.20
C TYR A 420 -6.89 26.00 29.26
N PHE A 421 -6.48 24.80 29.68
CA PHE A 421 -7.40 23.68 29.89
C PHE A 421 -8.43 23.99 30.98
N ASP A 422 -7.99 24.59 32.09
CA ASP A 422 -8.85 24.96 33.23
C ASP A 422 -9.83 26.08 32.90
N ALA A 423 -9.60 26.86 31.85
CA ALA A 423 -10.54 27.85 31.33
C ALA A 423 -11.59 27.27 30.36
N LEU A 424 -11.37 26.06 29.80
CA LEU A 424 -12.34 25.44 28.89
C LEU A 424 -13.63 25.06 29.64
N ALA A 425 -14.78 25.20 29.01
CA ALA A 425 -16.02 24.69 29.61
C ALA A 425 -15.94 23.16 29.80
N GLU A 426 -16.47 22.64 30.91
CA GLU A 426 -16.41 21.21 31.25
C GLU A 426 -16.91 20.30 30.11
N TYR A 427 -18.00 20.71 29.45
CA TYR A 427 -18.56 19.95 28.34
C TYR A 427 -17.64 19.85 27.10
N ARG A 428 -16.60 20.70 26.99
CA ARG A 428 -15.54 20.66 25.96
C ARG A 428 -14.29 19.91 26.41
N ARG A 429 -14.26 19.35 27.62
CA ARG A 429 -13.16 18.53 28.14
C ARG A 429 -13.54 17.05 28.01
N PRO A 430 -12.87 16.28 27.15
CA PRO A 430 -13.04 14.83 27.11
C PRO A 430 -12.73 14.20 28.47
N GLN A 431 -13.54 13.22 28.85
CA GLN A 431 -13.42 12.44 30.07
C GLN A 431 -13.50 10.95 29.74
N GLU A 432 -13.03 10.10 30.65
CA GLU A 432 -13.21 8.65 30.54
C GLU A 432 -14.70 8.31 30.32
N GLY A 433 -14.97 7.43 29.36
CA GLY A 433 -16.34 7.06 28.96
C GLY A 433 -17.00 8.00 27.96
N ASP A 434 -16.37 9.12 27.57
CA ASP A 434 -16.81 9.89 26.41
C ASP A 434 -16.44 9.18 25.10
N ILE A 435 -17.06 9.61 23.99
CA ILE A 435 -16.70 9.16 22.64
C ILE A 435 -16.19 10.35 21.85
N LEU A 436 -15.01 10.19 21.23
CA LEU A 436 -14.51 11.14 20.24
C LEU A 436 -14.89 10.68 18.84
N TYR A 437 -15.29 11.62 17.99
CA TYR A 437 -15.71 11.35 16.61
C TYR A 437 -14.97 12.27 15.63
N THR A 438 -14.23 11.72 14.68
CA THR A 438 -13.51 12.53 13.69
C THR A 438 -14.48 13.12 12.68
N VAL A 439 -14.40 14.43 12.42
CA VAL A 439 -15.36 15.14 11.56
C VAL A 439 -14.74 15.76 10.30
N VAL A 440 -13.43 15.62 10.05
CA VAL A 440 -12.75 16.30 8.93
C VAL A 440 -11.77 15.40 8.19
N GLY A 441 -11.66 15.58 6.87
CA GLY A 441 -10.61 15.01 6.02
C GLY A 441 -10.80 13.53 5.72
N ALA A 442 -9.80 12.85 5.15
CA ALA A 442 -9.90 11.42 4.79
C ALA A 442 -10.14 10.47 5.98
N SER A 443 -10.07 10.98 7.21
CA SER A 443 -10.30 10.24 8.44
C SER A 443 -11.63 10.53 9.12
N TYR A 444 -12.57 11.29 8.52
CA TYR A 444 -13.90 11.51 9.11
C TYR A 444 -14.63 10.18 9.36
N GLY A 445 -15.54 10.16 10.32
CA GLY A 445 -16.40 9.00 10.58
C GLY A 445 -15.81 7.95 11.52
N ARG A 446 -14.71 8.24 12.22
CA ARG A 446 -14.08 7.32 13.17
C ARG A 446 -14.50 7.69 14.59
N ALA A 447 -15.06 6.72 15.29
CA ALA A 447 -15.41 6.81 16.70
C ALA A 447 -14.36 6.11 17.57
N VAL A 448 -14.01 6.71 18.71
CA VAL A 448 -13.13 6.10 19.71
C VAL A 448 -13.65 6.40 21.11
N VAL A 449 -13.74 5.37 21.95
CA VAL A 449 -14.08 5.52 23.36
C VAL A 449 -12.85 6.05 24.09
N VAL A 450 -13.04 7.03 24.96
CA VAL A 450 -11.97 7.53 25.84
C VAL A 450 -11.80 6.53 26.98
N ASP A 451 -10.69 5.80 26.98
CA ASP A 451 -10.30 4.77 27.94
C ASP A 451 -9.17 5.23 28.87
N SER A 452 -9.03 6.55 29.05
CA SER A 452 -7.98 7.16 29.85
C SER A 452 -8.55 8.21 30.81
N ASP A 453 -8.01 8.20 32.02
CA ASP A 453 -8.24 9.20 33.07
C ASP A 453 -7.39 10.47 32.89
N ARG A 454 -6.44 10.45 31.93
CA ARG A 454 -5.55 11.57 31.66
C ARG A 454 -6.35 12.77 31.15
N ALA A 455 -6.07 13.96 31.68
CA ALA A 455 -6.62 15.21 31.14
C ALA A 455 -6.00 15.55 29.77
N PHE A 456 -6.84 15.88 28.79
CA PHE A 456 -6.42 16.34 27.46
C PHE A 456 -7.45 17.25 26.78
N CYS A 457 -6.98 18.01 25.79
CA CYS A 457 -7.78 18.80 24.86
C CYS A 457 -7.81 18.13 23.50
N VAL A 458 -8.82 18.43 22.70
CA VAL A 458 -8.89 18.02 21.29
C VAL A 458 -9.05 19.22 20.37
N GLN A 459 -8.58 19.06 19.14
CA GLN A 459 -8.80 20.03 18.07
C GLN A 459 -10.29 20.11 17.69
N ARG A 460 -10.74 21.27 17.18
CA ARG A 460 -12.09 21.49 16.63
C ARG A 460 -12.56 20.46 15.57
N HIS A 461 -11.65 19.67 15.00
CA HIS A 461 -11.94 18.64 14.00
C HIS A 461 -12.34 17.29 14.62
N ILE A 462 -12.48 17.26 15.94
CA ILE A 462 -12.90 16.11 16.73
C ILE A 462 -14.15 16.52 17.49
N GLY A 463 -15.25 15.81 17.22
CA GLY A 463 -16.47 15.87 18.01
C GLY A 463 -16.26 15.17 19.35
N ILE A 464 -16.74 15.78 20.42
CA ILE A 464 -16.78 15.24 21.78
C ILE A 464 -18.24 14.91 22.06
N LEU A 465 -18.53 13.63 22.21
CA LEU A 465 -19.87 13.10 22.44
C LEU A 465 -19.89 12.53 23.86
N LYS A 466 -20.64 13.16 24.76
CA LYS A 466 -20.80 12.75 26.16
C LYS A 466 -22.08 11.91 26.32
N PRO A 467 -22.01 10.56 26.42
CA PRO A 467 -23.18 9.69 26.46
C PRO A 467 -24.13 10.00 27.61
N SER A 468 -25.43 9.72 27.49
CA SER A 468 -26.33 9.64 28.66
C SER A 468 -25.86 8.54 29.64
N ILE A 469 -26.04 8.73 30.95
CA ILE A 469 -25.72 7.68 31.94
C ILE A 469 -26.61 6.43 31.81
N HIS A 470 -27.74 6.54 31.10
CA HIS A 470 -28.68 5.45 30.91
C HIS A 470 -28.36 4.59 29.68
N MET A 471 -27.37 4.98 28.87
CA MET A 471 -27.02 4.29 27.63
C MET A 471 -25.84 3.32 27.81
N SER A 472 -25.85 2.22 27.07
CA SER A 472 -24.66 1.38 26.92
C SER A 472 -23.61 2.09 26.05
N LEU A 473 -22.43 2.31 26.63
CA LEU A 473 -21.29 2.91 25.94
C LEU A 473 -20.86 2.07 24.73
N GLN A 474 -20.90 0.75 24.87
CA GLN A 474 -20.54 -0.23 23.86
C GLN A 474 -21.52 -0.15 22.68
N TYR A 475 -22.83 -0.10 22.96
CA TYR A 475 -23.83 0.08 21.92
C TYR A 475 -23.63 1.39 21.14
N LEU A 476 -23.37 2.50 21.84
CA LEU A 476 -23.09 3.79 21.19
C LEU A 476 -21.82 3.74 20.33
N SER A 477 -20.79 3.01 20.77
CA SER A 477 -19.58 2.78 19.98
C SER A 477 -19.87 1.99 18.70
N TYR A 478 -20.69 0.94 18.77
CA TYR A 478 -21.13 0.18 17.59
C TYR A 478 -21.96 1.04 16.65
N LEU A 479 -22.90 1.82 17.19
CA LEU A 479 -23.73 2.74 16.43
C LEU A 479 -22.90 3.75 15.64
N LEU A 480 -21.99 4.46 16.31
CA LEU A 480 -21.15 5.47 15.68
C LEU A 480 -20.16 4.89 14.67
N SER A 481 -19.80 3.62 14.81
CA SER A 481 -18.93 2.88 13.89
C SER A 481 -19.68 2.18 12.76
N SER A 482 -21.02 2.24 12.75
CA SER A 482 -21.85 1.55 11.75
C SER A 482 -21.90 2.29 10.41
N GLN A 483 -22.16 1.53 9.34
CA GLN A 483 -22.37 2.09 8.00
C GLN A 483 -23.56 3.06 7.96
N LEU A 484 -24.56 2.89 8.84
CA LEU A 484 -25.68 3.81 9.00
C LEU A 484 -25.23 5.23 9.36
N ILE A 485 -24.37 5.39 10.36
CA ILE A 485 -23.86 6.71 10.77
C ILE A 485 -22.86 7.24 9.74
N TYR A 486 -21.98 6.38 9.22
CA TYR A 486 -21.02 6.76 8.19
C TYR A 486 -21.71 7.32 6.93
N THR A 487 -22.79 6.68 6.46
CA THR A 487 -23.54 7.13 5.28
C THR A 487 -24.19 8.50 5.50
N GLN A 488 -24.72 8.76 6.70
CA GLN A 488 -25.27 10.07 7.06
C GLN A 488 -24.16 11.14 7.14
N ALA A 489 -23.00 10.78 7.68
CA ALA A 489 -21.81 11.63 7.68
C ALA A 489 -21.40 12.01 6.26
N THR A 490 -21.24 11.04 5.36
CA THR A 490 -20.88 11.28 3.96
C THR A 490 -21.88 12.19 3.24
N ARG A 491 -23.19 11.98 3.43
CA ARG A 491 -24.25 12.81 2.82
C ARG A 491 -24.26 14.25 3.34
N SER A 492 -23.72 14.49 4.53
CA SER A 492 -23.69 15.80 5.17
C SER A 492 -22.38 16.58 4.97
N LEU A 493 -21.43 16.02 4.20
CA LEU A 493 -20.12 16.64 4.00
C LEU A 493 -20.25 18.01 3.33
N THR A 494 -19.46 18.94 3.83
CA THR A 494 -19.30 20.29 3.27
C THR A 494 -17.83 20.57 2.97
N GLY A 495 -17.56 21.45 2.01
CA GLY A 495 -16.21 21.84 1.60
C GLY A 495 -15.56 20.85 0.61
N THR A 496 -15.07 21.37 -0.51
CA THR A 496 -14.45 20.56 -1.59
C THR A 496 -13.02 20.14 -1.25
N ALA A 497 -12.21 21.06 -0.71
CA ALA A 497 -10.81 20.80 -0.37
C ALA A 497 -10.62 20.06 0.97
N GLN A 498 -11.56 20.22 1.91
CA GLN A 498 -11.50 19.58 3.22
C GLN A 498 -12.90 19.14 3.67
N PRO A 499 -13.34 17.94 3.26
CA PRO A 499 -14.66 17.42 3.59
C PRO A 499 -14.88 17.42 5.10
N THR A 500 -15.94 18.09 5.54
CA THR A 500 -16.24 18.31 6.96
C THR A 500 -17.69 17.97 7.30
N VAL A 501 -17.87 17.17 8.34
CA VAL A 501 -19.16 16.90 8.99
C VAL A 501 -19.40 17.96 10.06
N GLY A 502 -20.39 18.83 9.86
CA GLY A 502 -20.72 19.84 10.87
C GLY A 502 -21.31 19.21 12.15
N ILE A 503 -21.10 19.84 13.31
CA ILE A 503 -21.69 19.41 14.59
C ILE A 503 -23.23 19.41 14.55
N ARG A 504 -23.84 20.39 13.87
CA ARG A 504 -25.30 20.44 13.73
C ARG A 504 -25.84 19.24 12.92
N PRO A 505 -25.29 18.91 11.73
CA PRO A 505 -25.59 17.64 11.07
C PRO A 505 -25.39 16.41 11.96
N LEU A 506 -24.26 16.30 12.66
CA LEU A 506 -23.94 15.16 13.53
C LEU A 506 -25.02 14.95 14.60
N ARG A 507 -25.46 16.02 15.27
CA ARG A 507 -26.58 15.99 16.24
C ARG A 507 -27.89 15.50 15.62
N ASN A 508 -28.11 15.78 14.34
CA ASN A 508 -29.34 15.48 13.62
C ASN A 508 -29.37 14.09 12.96
N PHE A 509 -28.28 13.31 13.03
CA PHE A 509 -28.27 11.96 12.49
C PHE A 509 -29.34 11.09 13.15
N LEU A 510 -29.95 10.20 12.38
CA LEU A 510 -30.88 9.20 12.87
C LEU A 510 -30.10 8.07 13.54
N ALA A 511 -30.59 7.70 14.71
CA ALA A 511 -30.06 6.63 15.54
C ALA A 511 -31.22 5.70 15.94
N PRO A 512 -31.09 4.37 15.74
CA PRO A 512 -32.00 3.41 16.30
C PRO A 512 -31.71 3.24 17.79
N LEU A 513 -32.74 3.32 18.62
CA LEU A 513 -32.67 3.14 20.07
C LEU A 513 -33.36 1.83 20.46
N PRO A 514 -32.61 0.78 20.79
CA PRO A 514 -33.15 -0.45 21.39
C PRO A 514 -33.45 -0.31 22.89
N PRO A 515 -34.30 -1.18 23.45
CA PRO A 515 -34.39 -1.43 24.89
C PRO A 515 -33.02 -1.63 25.55
N LEU A 516 -32.87 -1.19 26.80
CA LEU A 516 -31.58 -1.27 27.51
C LEU A 516 -31.09 -2.71 27.67
N ALA A 517 -32.01 -3.65 27.98
CA ALA A 517 -31.68 -5.06 28.09
C ALA A 517 -31.16 -5.63 26.75
N GLU A 518 -31.75 -5.21 25.63
CA GLU A 518 -31.30 -5.61 24.31
C GLU A 518 -29.93 -5.03 23.94
N GLN A 519 -29.60 -3.81 24.39
CA GLN A 519 -28.23 -3.26 24.21
C GLN A 519 -27.17 -4.18 24.81
N SER A 520 -27.42 -4.77 25.99
CA SER A 520 -26.51 -5.74 26.61
C SER A 520 -26.43 -7.06 25.83
N ARG A 521 -27.55 -7.53 25.26
CA ARG A 521 -27.56 -8.73 24.40
C ARG A 521 -26.79 -8.50 23.09
N ILE A 522 -26.96 -7.32 22.48
CA ILE A 522 -26.19 -6.88 21.30
C ILE A 522 -24.70 -6.86 21.63
N ASP A 523 -24.30 -6.24 22.74
CA ASP A 523 -22.90 -6.16 23.15
C ASP A 523 -22.26 -7.52 23.36
N THR A 524 -22.94 -8.41 24.08
CA THR A 524 -22.49 -9.79 24.28
C THR A 524 -22.25 -10.49 22.94
N ARG A 525 -23.19 -10.33 21.98
CA ARG A 525 -23.12 -10.99 20.68
C ARG A 525 -22.03 -10.41 19.78
N VAL A 526 -21.93 -9.10 19.67
CA VAL A 526 -20.90 -8.41 18.88
C VAL A 526 -19.51 -8.73 19.43
N THR A 527 -19.33 -8.68 20.75
CA THR A 527 -18.06 -9.02 21.40
C THR A 527 -17.63 -10.46 21.11
N ALA A 528 -18.55 -11.42 21.23
CA ALA A 528 -18.26 -12.82 20.93
C ALA A 528 -17.84 -13.02 19.46
N LEU A 529 -18.53 -12.39 18.51
CA LEU A 529 -18.22 -12.51 17.09
C LEU A 529 -16.91 -11.81 16.71
N ARG A 530 -16.64 -10.62 17.24
CA ARG A 530 -15.35 -9.92 17.04
C ARG A 530 -14.17 -10.72 17.55
N ARG A 531 -14.34 -11.46 18.65
CA ARG A 531 -13.30 -12.38 19.15
C ARG A 531 -13.01 -13.49 18.14
N LEU A 532 -14.03 -14.06 17.50
CA LEU A 532 -13.85 -15.05 16.44
C LEU A 532 -13.18 -14.44 15.20
N CYS A 533 -13.58 -13.23 14.79
CA CYS A 533 -12.91 -12.51 13.71
C CYS A 533 -11.43 -12.25 14.03
N ALA A 534 -11.08 -11.91 15.27
CA ALA A 534 -9.70 -11.73 15.70
C ALA A 534 -8.87 -13.04 15.63
N ASP A 535 -9.41 -14.16 16.09
CA ASP A 535 -8.77 -15.48 15.96
C ASP A 535 -8.56 -15.87 14.48
N LEU A 536 -9.57 -15.66 13.64
CA LEU A 536 -9.46 -15.90 12.20
C LEU A 536 -8.35 -15.05 11.56
N ARG A 537 -8.28 -13.74 11.87
CA ARG A 537 -7.20 -12.87 11.37
C ARG A 537 -5.83 -13.38 11.79
N GLN A 538 -5.67 -13.82 13.03
CA GLN A 538 -4.41 -14.37 13.52
C GLN A 538 -4.01 -15.61 12.72
N ARG A 539 -4.92 -16.56 12.52
CA ARG A 539 -4.65 -17.79 11.75
C ARG A 539 -4.30 -17.50 10.30
N LEU A 540 -4.96 -16.52 9.66
CA LEU A 540 -4.61 -16.09 8.30
C LEU A 540 -3.21 -15.48 8.23
N ALA A 541 -2.84 -14.64 9.21
CA ALA A 541 -1.50 -14.07 9.27
C ALA A 541 -0.42 -15.15 9.47
N GLU A 542 -0.68 -16.15 10.33
CA GLU A 542 0.20 -17.30 10.53
C GLU A 542 0.36 -18.11 9.24
N ARG A 543 -0.75 -18.39 8.53
CA ARG A 543 -0.72 -19.07 7.23
C ARG A 543 0.11 -18.30 6.20
N GLN A 544 -0.09 -16.99 6.07
CA GLN A 544 0.68 -16.15 5.15
C GLN A 544 2.17 -16.15 5.49
N SER A 545 2.53 -16.11 6.78
CA SER A 545 3.91 -16.23 7.25
C SER A 545 4.54 -17.59 6.91
N VAL A 546 3.80 -18.69 7.09
CA VAL A 546 4.25 -20.03 6.68
C VAL A 546 4.47 -20.10 5.17
N GLN A 547 3.53 -19.59 4.37
CA GLN A 547 3.66 -19.56 2.91
C GLN A 547 4.88 -18.74 2.45
N ALA A 548 5.12 -17.58 3.06
CA ALA A 548 6.29 -16.75 2.75
C ALA A 548 7.61 -17.48 3.06
N ARG A 549 7.72 -18.13 4.23
CA ARG A 549 8.90 -18.93 4.62
C ARG A 549 9.10 -20.15 3.72
N LEU A 550 8.01 -20.82 3.32
CA LEU A 550 8.08 -21.93 2.38
C LEU A 550 8.58 -21.47 1.01
N ALA A 551 8.07 -20.34 0.49
CA ALA A 551 8.57 -19.74 -0.74
C ALA A 551 10.07 -19.39 -0.64
N GLU A 552 10.52 -18.83 0.49
CA GLU A 552 11.96 -18.55 0.72
C GLU A 552 12.80 -19.82 0.71
N ALA A 553 12.37 -20.87 1.42
CA ALA A 553 13.07 -22.14 1.45
C ALA A 553 13.13 -22.79 0.06
N LEU A 554 12.04 -22.73 -0.72
CA LEU A 554 12.01 -23.25 -2.09
C LEU A 554 12.94 -22.47 -3.01
N VAL A 555 12.97 -21.14 -2.89
CA VAL A 555 13.92 -20.30 -3.65
C VAL A 555 15.36 -20.65 -3.29
N ALA A 556 15.67 -20.76 -2.00
CA ALA A 556 17.00 -21.12 -1.52
C ALA A 556 17.44 -22.54 -1.91
N SER A 557 16.49 -23.49 -2.07
CA SER A 557 16.80 -24.86 -2.49
C SER A 557 17.16 -24.98 -3.98
N VAL A 558 16.83 -23.96 -4.78
CA VAL A 558 17.05 -23.94 -6.23
C VAL A 558 18.24 -23.05 -6.62
N ALA A 559 18.52 -22.00 -5.85
CA ALA A 559 19.69 -21.13 -6.01
C ALA A 559 20.99 -21.90 -5.69
#